data_AF-A0A415HKL2-F1
#
_entry.id   AF-A0A415HKL2-F1
#
_cell.length_a   1.000
_cell.length_b   1.000
_cell.length_c   1.000
_cell.angle_alpha   90.00
_cell.angle_beta   90.00
_cell.angle_gamma   90.00
#
_symmetry.space_group_name_H-M   'P 1'
#
loop_
_entity.id
_entity.type
_entity.pdbx_description
1 polymer ?
#
loop_
_entity_poly.entity_id
_entity_poly.type
_entity_poly.pdbx_seq_one_letter_code
_entity_poly.pdbx_strand_id
1 'polypeptide(L)'
;MNLPVSKISEHEETYSTSLFSMLLPLGSDSIAKQDEIYNVQKEVIREMAEKESCIIVGRCADYIFRDHRNVLNIYIYAPVDARYKNCVEVLKMKTEEATKMIYKGDNARTAYHRRYAKDAPGDPDSKQIMIDSSMLGVRGTAEVLAEIVQRRFGL
;
A
#
# COMPACT_ATOMS: atom_id res chain seq x y z
N MET A 1 -7.60 14.54 20.26
CA MET A 1 -7.94 13.59 21.33
C MET A 1 -7.01 12.40 21.17
N ASN A 2 -6.19 12.13 22.20
CA ASN A 2 -5.12 11.14 22.18
C ASN A 2 -5.70 9.72 22.31
N LEU A 3 -5.93 9.06 21.19
CA LEU A 3 -6.03 7.60 21.21
C LEU A 3 -4.61 7.02 21.37
N PRO A 4 -4.37 6.12 22.34
CA PRO A 4 -3.04 5.56 22.55
C PRO A 4 -2.63 4.68 21.36
N VAL A 5 -1.37 4.78 20.95
CA VAL A 5 -0.75 4.04 19.83
C VAL A 5 -1.01 2.52 19.91
N SER A 6 -1.16 1.98 21.13
CA SER A 6 -1.51 0.57 21.35
C SER A 6 -2.83 0.13 20.71
N LYS A 7 -3.84 1.01 20.59
CA LYS A 7 -5.10 0.67 19.91
C LYS A 7 -5.00 0.67 18.40
N ILE A 8 -3.98 1.30 17.82
CA ILE A 8 -3.75 1.36 16.38
C ILE A 8 -3.04 0.08 15.93
N SER A 9 -2.11 -0.43 16.75
CA SER A 9 -1.36 -1.67 16.48
C SER A 9 -2.24 -2.92 16.35
N GLU A 10 -3.42 -2.98 16.99
CA GLU A 10 -4.36 -4.10 16.82
C GLU A 10 -5.10 -4.08 15.47
N HIS A 11 -5.12 -2.91 14.81
CA HIS A 11 -5.77 -2.69 13.51
C HIS A 11 -4.80 -2.45 12.36
N GLU A 12 -3.50 -2.32 12.64
CA GLU A 12 -2.45 -2.23 11.63
C GLU A 12 -1.99 -3.61 11.16
N GLU A 13 -1.62 -3.68 9.89
CA GLU A 13 -1.06 -4.87 9.28
C GLU A 13 0.34 -5.14 9.86
N THR A 14 0.41 -5.84 10.98
CA THR A 14 1.60 -6.64 11.33
C THR A 14 1.83 -7.65 10.20
N TYR A 15 3.04 -8.21 10.06
CA TYR A 15 3.35 -9.36 9.18
C TYR A 15 2.39 -10.54 9.51
N SER A 16 1.17 -10.46 8.99
CA SER A 16 0.01 -11.23 9.39
C SER A 16 -0.28 -12.17 8.24
N THR A 17 -0.38 -13.45 8.57
CA THR A 17 -0.80 -14.50 7.65
C THR A 17 -2.24 -14.33 7.15
N SER A 18 -2.97 -13.32 7.64
CA SER A 18 -4.35 -13.04 7.26
C SER A 18 -4.43 -12.02 6.12
N LEU A 19 -4.49 -12.52 4.89
CA LEU A 19 -4.79 -11.72 3.70
C LEU A 19 -6.15 -10.99 3.78
N PHE A 20 -6.97 -11.33 4.78
CA PHE A 20 -8.25 -10.67 5.05
C PHE A 20 -8.08 -9.23 5.54
N SER A 21 -6.99 -8.90 6.25
CA SER A 21 -6.73 -7.51 6.68
C SER A 21 -6.54 -6.57 5.49
N MET A 22 -5.99 -7.08 4.38
CA MET A 22 -5.80 -6.31 3.14
C MET A 22 -7.12 -5.90 2.48
N LEU A 23 -8.23 -6.59 2.77
CA LEU A 23 -9.56 -6.26 2.26
C LEU A 23 -10.23 -5.11 3.01
N LEU A 24 -9.73 -4.79 4.20
CA LEU A 24 -10.29 -3.78 5.08
C LEU A 24 -9.17 -2.85 5.54
N PRO A 25 -8.73 -1.91 4.69
CA PRO A 25 -7.62 -1.01 5.03
C PRO A 25 -7.83 -0.31 6.37
N LEU A 26 -9.06 0.06 6.73
CA LEU A 26 -9.38 0.72 8.00
C LEU A 26 -10.26 -0.13 8.93
N GLY A 27 -10.34 -1.44 8.72
CA GLY A 27 -11.28 -2.30 9.43
C GLY A 27 -12.73 -2.15 8.95
N SER A 28 -13.66 -2.82 9.66
CA SER A 28 -15.09 -2.90 9.31
C SER A 28 -15.99 -2.00 10.18
N ASP A 29 -15.41 -1.04 10.89
CA ASP A 29 -16.15 -0.12 11.77
C ASP A 29 -16.98 0.92 11.00
N SER A 30 -17.73 1.74 11.73
CA SER A 30 -18.50 2.84 11.16
C SER A 30 -17.62 3.82 10.38
N ILE A 31 -18.22 4.48 9.39
CA ILE A 31 -17.54 5.47 8.54
C ILE A 31 -16.84 6.55 9.38
N ALA A 32 -17.51 7.06 10.42
CA ALA A 32 -16.94 8.06 11.30
C ALA A 32 -15.68 7.54 12.04
N LYS A 33 -15.69 6.26 12.43
CA LYS A 33 -14.53 5.64 13.07
C LYS A 33 -13.39 5.42 12.09
N GLN A 34 -13.70 5.01 10.85
CA GLN A 34 -12.70 4.90 9.79
C GLN A 34 -12.03 6.26 9.50
N ASP A 35 -12.80 7.35 9.46
CA ASP A 35 -12.24 8.69 9.26
C ASP A 35 -11.34 9.12 10.43
N GLU A 36 -11.69 8.77 11.67
CA GLU A 36 -10.80 8.97 12.83
C GLU A 36 -9.50 8.17 12.69
N ILE A 37 -9.59 6.89 12.34
CA ILE A 37 -8.42 6.01 12.14
C ILE A 37 -7.53 6.56 11.01
N TYR A 38 -8.11 6.99 9.90
CA TYR A 38 -7.36 7.57 8.78
C TYR A 38 -6.60 8.83 9.20
N ASN A 39 -7.24 9.73 9.95
CA ASN A 39 -6.60 10.95 10.42
C ASN A 39 -5.43 10.62 11.36
N VAL A 40 -5.58 9.64 12.25
CA VAL A 40 -4.49 9.21 13.12
C VAL A 40 -3.36 8.55 12.32
N GLN A 41 -3.66 7.64 11.40
CA GLN A 41 -2.66 7.00 10.53
C GLN A 41 -1.84 8.03 9.75
N LYS A 42 -2.49 9.06 9.23
CA LYS A 42 -1.86 10.14 8.49
C LYS A 42 -0.83 10.91 9.32
N GLU A 43 -1.14 11.20 10.58
CA GLU A 43 -0.20 11.87 11.48
C GLU A 43 0.96 10.96 11.87
N VAL A 44 0.69 9.68 12.19
CA VAL A 44 1.75 8.69 12.49
C VAL A 44 2.73 8.55 11.34
N ILE A 45 2.22 8.40 10.11
CA ILE A 45 3.05 8.25 8.91
C ILE A 45 3.92 9.49 8.67
N ARG A 46 3.40 10.70 8.94
CA ARG A 46 4.16 11.94 8.85
C ARG A 46 5.27 12.01 9.90
N GLU A 47 4.95 11.72 11.14
CA GLU A 47 5.93 11.71 12.22
C GLU A 47 7.05 10.70 11.96
N MET A 48 6.75 9.55 11.35
CA MET A 48 7.76 8.56 10.95
C MET A 48 8.69 9.11 9.85
N ALA A 49 8.11 9.72 8.81
CA ALA A 49 8.88 10.29 7.70
C ALA A 49 9.72 11.52 8.09
N GLU A 50 9.31 12.25 9.13
CA GLU A 50 10.08 13.37 9.68
C GLU A 50 11.31 12.92 10.48
N LYS A 51 11.25 11.74 11.11
CA LYS A 51 12.33 11.21 11.95
C LYS A 51 13.46 10.60 11.13
N GLU A 52 13.12 9.83 10.10
CA GLU A 52 14.10 9.13 9.27
C GLU A 52 13.54 8.77 7.88
N SER A 53 14.44 8.37 6.99
CA SER A 53 14.05 7.82 5.69
C SER A 53 13.34 6.49 5.88
N CYS A 54 12.16 6.33 5.29
CA CYS A 54 11.35 5.12 5.42
C CYS A 54 10.65 4.73 4.12
N ILE A 55 10.18 3.48 4.07
CA ILE A 55 9.34 2.95 2.99
C ILE A 55 7.94 2.76 3.55
N ILE A 56 6.94 3.37 2.92
CA ILE A 56 5.54 3.26 3.32
C ILE A 56 4.76 2.56 2.21
N VAL A 57 4.05 1.49 2.55
CA VAL A 57 3.26 0.71 1.60
C VAL A 57 1.78 1.08 1.72
N GLY A 58 1.21 1.67 0.67
CA GLY A 58 -0.21 2.01 0.60
C GLY A 58 -0.59 3.21 1.48
N ARG A 59 -1.71 3.11 2.21
CA ARG A 59 -2.19 4.11 3.20
C ARG A 59 -2.39 5.53 2.65
N CYS A 60 -2.61 5.68 1.34
CA CYS A 60 -2.65 6.98 0.64
C CYS A 60 -1.40 7.83 0.89
N ALA A 61 -0.24 7.22 1.16
CA ALA A 61 1.00 7.92 1.48
C ALA A 61 1.43 8.85 0.35
N ASP A 62 1.23 8.43 -0.90
CA ASP A 62 1.45 9.23 -2.10
C ASP A 62 0.65 10.53 -2.09
N TYR A 63 -0.62 10.49 -1.68
CA TYR A 63 -1.43 11.69 -1.52
C TYR A 63 -1.06 12.50 -0.28
N ILE A 64 -0.71 11.85 0.83
CA ILE A 64 -0.29 12.52 2.07
C ILE A 64 0.97 13.35 1.85
N PHE A 65 1.91 12.85 1.03
CA PHE A 65 3.19 13.46 0.71
C PHE A 65 3.27 14.10 -0.69
N ARG A 66 2.13 14.33 -1.36
CA ARG A 66 2.09 14.88 -2.73
C ARG A 66 2.85 16.21 -2.92
N ASP A 67 2.96 17.00 -1.85
CA ASP A 67 3.65 18.29 -1.84
C ASP A 67 5.10 18.20 -1.31
N HIS A 68 5.58 16.97 -0.99
CA HIS A 68 6.91 16.75 -0.45
C HIS A 68 7.94 16.51 -1.57
N ARG A 69 9.06 17.24 -1.55
CA ARG A 69 10.12 17.10 -2.57
C ARG A 69 10.97 15.82 -2.44
N ASN A 70 11.14 15.29 -1.23
CA ASN A 70 12.00 14.13 -0.96
C ASN A 70 11.19 12.83 -0.86
N VAL A 71 10.36 12.58 -1.87
CA VAL A 71 9.50 11.39 -1.95
C VAL A 71 9.59 10.77 -3.33
N LEU A 72 9.38 9.46 -3.41
CA LEU A 72 9.23 8.72 -4.66
C LEU A 72 8.02 7.79 -4.55
N ASN A 73 6.94 8.12 -5.26
CA ASN A 73 5.71 7.34 -5.27
C ASN A 73 5.79 6.28 -6.38
N ILE A 74 5.69 5.02 -5.97
CA ILE A 74 5.87 3.84 -6.83
C ILE A 74 4.58 3.02 -6.80
N TYR A 75 4.06 2.68 -7.97
CA TYR A 75 2.97 1.74 -8.12
C TYR A 75 3.47 0.42 -8.72
N ILE A 76 3.40 -0.65 -7.95
CA ILE A 76 3.81 -1.99 -8.38
C ILE A 76 2.55 -2.77 -8.76
N TYR A 77 2.51 -3.30 -9.98
CA TYR A 77 1.42 -4.15 -10.47
C TYR A 77 1.96 -5.44 -11.09
N ALA A 78 1.03 -6.31 -11.51
CA ALA A 78 1.32 -7.49 -12.31
C ALA A 78 0.04 -7.94 -13.06
N PRO A 79 0.16 -8.64 -14.20
CA PRO A 79 -0.95 -9.26 -14.90
C PRO A 79 -1.73 -10.19 -13.97
N VAL A 80 -3.03 -10.34 -14.22
CA VAL A 80 -3.92 -11.17 -13.38
C VAL A 80 -3.38 -12.60 -13.23
N ASP A 81 -2.87 -13.19 -14.31
CA ASP A 81 -2.33 -14.55 -14.28
C ASP A 81 -1.09 -14.68 -13.39
N ALA A 82 -0.20 -13.69 -13.42
CA ALA A 82 0.98 -13.66 -12.55
C ALA A 82 0.57 -13.50 -11.07
N ARG A 83 -0.41 -12.63 -10.79
CA ARG A 83 -0.96 -12.47 -9.45
C ARG A 83 -1.66 -13.74 -8.96
N TYR A 84 -2.41 -14.41 -9.82
CA TYR A 84 -3.07 -15.68 -9.52
C TYR A 84 -2.07 -16.76 -9.15
N LYS A 85 -1.01 -16.94 -9.95
CA LYS A 85 0.08 -17.88 -9.65
C LYS A 85 0.70 -17.57 -8.31
N ASN A 86 1.00 -16.31 -8.01
CA ASN A 86 1.51 -15.92 -6.70
C ASN A 86 0.54 -16.30 -5.56
N CYS A 87 -0.76 -16.02 -5.71
CA CYS A 87 -1.77 -16.39 -4.70
C CYS A 87 -1.83 -17.90 -4.44
N VAL A 88 -1.79 -18.73 -5.49
CA VAL A 88 -1.92 -20.18 -5.35
C VAL A 88 -0.60 -20.84 -4.94
N GLU A 89 0.50 -20.49 -5.60
CA GLU A 89 1.77 -21.19 -5.46
C GLU A 89 2.59 -20.69 -4.27
N VAL A 90 2.58 -19.37 -4.02
CA VAL A 90 3.38 -18.74 -2.95
C VAL A 90 2.54 -18.57 -1.69
N LEU A 91 1.36 -17.96 -1.82
CA LEU A 91 0.47 -17.71 -0.67
C LEU A 91 -0.38 -18.93 -0.28
N LYS A 92 -0.27 -20.05 -1.03
CA LYS A 92 -0.97 -21.32 -0.77
C LYS A 92 -2.49 -21.17 -0.65
N MET A 93 -3.07 -20.22 -1.38
CA MET A 93 -4.52 -19.99 -1.41
C MET A 93 -5.23 -21.05 -2.26
N LYS A 94 -6.47 -21.37 -1.91
CA LYS A 94 -7.33 -22.19 -2.77
C LYS A 94 -7.57 -21.48 -4.10
N THR A 95 -7.53 -22.24 -5.19
CA THR A 95 -7.70 -21.74 -6.57
C THR A 95 -8.99 -20.93 -6.77
N GLU A 96 -10.08 -21.37 -6.15
CA GLU A 96 -11.40 -20.71 -6.21
C GLU A 96 -11.47 -19.38 -5.43
N GLU A 97 -10.57 -19.20 -4.46
CA GLU A 97 -10.49 -18.01 -3.61
C GLU A 97 -9.51 -16.99 -4.19
N ALA A 98 -8.44 -17.44 -4.86
CA ALA A 98 -7.38 -16.59 -5.41
C ALA A 98 -7.90 -15.45 -6.28
N THR A 99 -8.69 -15.78 -7.31
CA THR A 99 -9.25 -14.78 -8.23
C THR A 99 -10.17 -13.80 -7.49
N LYS A 100 -11.01 -14.30 -6.58
CA LYS A 100 -11.91 -13.45 -5.78
C LYS A 100 -11.13 -12.50 -4.88
N MET A 101 -10.05 -12.98 -4.25
CA MET A 101 -9.20 -12.17 -3.38
C MET A 101 -8.51 -11.05 -4.16
N ILE A 102 -7.98 -11.34 -5.35
CA ILE A 102 -7.35 -10.35 -6.22
C ILE A 102 -8.31 -9.19 -6.49
N TYR A 103 -9.50 -9.48 -7.03
CA TYR A 103 -10.46 -8.44 -7.38
C TYR A 103 -11.03 -7.72 -6.15
N LYS A 104 -11.31 -8.44 -5.06
CA LYS A 104 -11.78 -7.80 -3.82
C LYS A 104 -10.73 -6.85 -3.24
N GLY A 105 -9.46 -7.26 -3.25
CA GLY A 105 -8.35 -6.43 -2.78
C GLY A 105 -8.16 -5.18 -3.63
N ASP A 106 -8.19 -5.33 -4.97
CA ASP A 106 -8.10 -4.19 -5.88
C ASP A 106 -9.25 -3.20 -5.69
N ASN A 107 -10.47 -3.70 -5.53
CA ASN A 107 -11.64 -2.88 -5.25
C ASN A 107 -11.55 -2.17 -3.90
N ALA A 108 -11.11 -2.87 -2.85
CA ALA A 108 -10.93 -2.28 -1.52
C ALA A 108 -9.88 -1.15 -1.54
N ARG A 109 -8.73 -1.38 -2.18
CA ARG A 109 -7.67 -0.35 -2.36
C ARG A 109 -8.18 0.83 -3.15
N THR A 110 -8.91 0.59 -4.23
CA THR A 110 -9.48 1.66 -5.07
C THR A 110 -10.52 2.48 -4.32
N ALA A 111 -11.43 1.84 -3.58
CA ALA A 111 -12.44 2.52 -2.78
C ALA A 111 -11.81 3.37 -1.67
N TYR A 112 -10.82 2.83 -0.97
CA TYR A 112 -10.06 3.54 0.04
C TYR A 112 -9.34 4.77 -0.53
N HIS A 113 -8.60 4.60 -1.64
CA HIS A 113 -7.87 5.70 -2.27
C HIS A 113 -8.80 6.79 -2.79
N ARG A 114 -9.88 6.42 -3.49
CA ARG A 114 -10.86 7.41 -3.98
C ARG A 114 -11.50 8.21 -2.84
N ARG A 115 -11.74 7.58 -1.70
CA ARG A 115 -12.31 8.25 -0.52
C ARG A 115 -11.37 9.31 0.04
N TYR A 116 -10.07 9.02 0.13
CA TYR A 116 -9.13 9.85 0.90
C TYR A 116 -8.12 10.65 0.06
N ALA A 117 -7.77 10.14 -1.12
CA ALA A 117 -6.81 10.71 -2.07
C ALA A 117 -7.46 11.25 -3.37
N LYS A 118 -8.74 10.94 -3.60
CA LYS A 118 -9.59 11.39 -4.74
C LYS A 118 -9.30 10.72 -6.10
N ASP A 119 -8.10 10.20 -6.30
CA ASP A 119 -7.67 9.47 -7.49
C ASP A 119 -7.64 7.94 -7.25
N ALA A 120 -7.27 7.17 -8.27
CA ALA A 120 -7.07 5.73 -8.14
C ALA A 120 -5.64 5.40 -7.69
N PRO A 121 -5.38 4.25 -7.02
CA PRO A 121 -4.03 3.89 -6.60
C PRO A 121 -2.99 3.85 -7.73
N GLY A 122 -3.43 3.50 -8.95
CA GLY A 122 -2.60 3.41 -10.14
C GLY A 122 -2.76 4.60 -11.11
N ASP A 123 -3.17 5.77 -10.61
CA ASP A 123 -3.21 6.98 -11.44
C ASP A 123 -1.78 7.41 -11.84
N PRO A 124 -1.47 7.52 -13.15
CA PRO A 124 -0.13 7.91 -13.60
C PRO A 124 0.27 9.33 -13.17
N ASP A 125 -0.70 10.22 -12.93
CA ASP A 125 -0.40 11.60 -12.55
C ASP A 125 0.08 11.71 -11.10
N SER A 126 -0.22 10.72 -10.25
CA SER A 126 0.22 10.68 -8.85
C SER A 126 1.48 9.84 -8.59
N LYS A 127 2.03 9.19 -9.64
CA LYS A 127 3.16 8.26 -9.53
C LYS A 127 4.34 8.70 -10.39
N GLN A 128 5.55 8.55 -9.86
CA GLN A 128 6.77 8.73 -10.67
C GLN A 128 7.24 7.41 -11.29
N ILE A 129 6.85 6.27 -10.72
CA ILE A 129 7.21 4.94 -11.25
C ILE A 129 5.98 4.05 -11.21
N MET A 130 5.69 3.40 -12.33
CA MET A 130 4.74 2.30 -12.42
C MET A 130 5.47 1.10 -13.02
N ILE A 131 5.45 -0.05 -12.34
CA ILE A 131 6.26 -1.21 -12.75
C ILE A 131 5.49 -2.52 -12.65
N ASP A 132 5.54 -3.30 -13.73
CA ASP A 132 5.07 -4.69 -13.75
C ASP A 132 6.13 -5.59 -13.11
N SER A 133 5.89 -5.98 -11.85
CA SER A 133 6.78 -6.87 -11.10
C SER A 133 6.91 -8.28 -11.69
N SER A 134 5.98 -8.71 -12.56
CA SER A 134 6.08 -10.02 -13.21
C SER A 134 7.18 -10.10 -14.26
N MET A 135 7.65 -8.95 -14.77
CA MET A 135 8.74 -8.90 -15.75
C MET A 135 10.10 -9.30 -15.16
N LEU A 136 10.36 -8.91 -13.91
CA LEU A 136 11.68 -9.07 -13.25
C LEU A 136 11.63 -9.95 -12.00
N GLY A 137 10.43 -10.35 -11.56
CA GLY A 137 10.21 -10.96 -10.27
C GLY A 137 10.49 -10.00 -9.10
N VAL A 138 10.28 -10.46 -7.87
CA VAL A 138 10.44 -9.63 -6.67
C VAL A 138 11.85 -9.05 -6.55
N ARG A 139 12.88 -9.89 -6.70
CA ARG A 139 14.27 -9.48 -6.52
C ARG A 139 14.73 -8.49 -7.59
N GLY A 140 14.51 -8.80 -8.88
CA GLY A 140 14.93 -7.91 -9.96
C GLY A 140 14.18 -6.57 -9.94
N THR A 141 12.89 -6.57 -9.59
CA THR A 141 12.13 -5.34 -9.39
C THR A 141 12.73 -4.50 -8.26
N ALA A 142 13.05 -5.12 -7.11
CA ALA A 142 13.65 -4.42 -5.98
C ALA A 142 15.03 -3.83 -6.31
N GLU A 143 15.88 -4.57 -7.04
CA GLU A 143 17.19 -4.11 -7.48
C GLU A 143 17.08 -2.86 -8.38
N VAL A 144 16.18 -2.88 -9.37
CA VAL A 144 15.94 -1.72 -10.26
C VAL A 144 15.39 -0.52 -9.49
N LEU A 145 14.42 -0.72 -8.59
CA LEU A 145 13.87 0.37 -7.78
C LEU A 145 14.94 0.98 -6.85
N ALA A 146 15.78 0.15 -6.23
CA ALA A 146 16.88 0.61 -5.40
C ALA A 146 17.89 1.46 -6.18
N GLU A 147 18.24 1.04 -7.40
CA GLU A 147 19.12 1.81 -8.29
C GLU A 147 18.52 3.18 -8.63
N ILE A 148 17.22 3.24 -8.95
CA ILE A 148 16.53 4.51 -9.24
C ILE A 148 16.54 5.43 -8.02
N VAL A 149 16.27 4.88 -6.83
CA VAL A 149 16.31 5.63 -5.55
C VAL A 149 17.71 6.21 -5.31
N GLN A 150 18.76 5.40 -5.45
CA GLN A 150 20.15 5.85 -5.30
C GLN A 150 20.49 6.99 -6.27
N ARG A 151 20.16 6.83 -7.55
CA ARG A 151 20.40 7.87 -8.58
C ARG A 151 19.59 9.14 -8.34
N ARG A 152 18.32 9.04 -7.94
CA ARG A 152 17.44 10.19 -7.72
C ARG A 152 17.84 11.03 -6.52
N PHE A 153 18.26 10.37 -5.43
CA PHE A 153 18.56 11.04 -4.16
C PHE A 153 20.07 11.23 -3.92
N GLY A 154 20.94 10.74 -4.79
CA GLY A 154 22.39 10.87 -4.68
C GLY A 154 22.97 10.10 -3.50
N LEU A 155 22.46 8.88 -3.27
CA LEU A 155 22.91 7.96 -2.21
C LEU A 155 24.03 7.04 -2.69
#